data_AF-A0A238FDG7-F1
#
_entry.id   AF-A0A238FDG7-F1
#
_cell.length_a   1.000
_cell.length_b   1.000
_cell.length_c   1.000
_cell.angle_alpha   90.00
_cell.angle_beta   90.00
_cell.angle_gamma   90.00
#
_symmetry.space_group_name_H-M   'P 1'
#
loop_
_entity.id
_entity.type
_entity.pdbx_description
1 polymer ?
#
loop_
_entity_poly.entity_id
_entity_poly.type
_entity_poly.pdbx_seq_one_letter_code
_entity_poly.pdbx_strand_id
1 'polypeptide(L)'
;MQPTTRRLISSTSTCLARAPRGRSGPTTDGFDMATMIPGTGSGAGGFDFPLTRPTILKMQEKRLFLHYLRLEHLQFPDLVALRREYKKPSSKQIVRVRHQHYQGEPHPAARKVTISVNCDDLASTLGSEQAQHKFKLLAGPRWDATNDEVKLSCELFPTPEMNERWCSETLDKMIAEAKDLSDPMSDIPLDPRPTLSRLAKSGKHKIVTLSDFPKEWLPSSNKRSTTRKVPATKESESTGTTTSSAGEGTPATEAHAVVDVQDLPSAGVGKQGGAEISAREA
;
A
#
# COMPACT_ATOMS: atom_id res chain seq x y z
N MET A 1 45.59 -13.22 23.19
CA MET A 1 44.87 -11.97 23.47
C MET A 1 43.38 -12.30 23.53
N GLN A 2 42.81 -12.27 24.74
CA GLN A 2 41.41 -12.63 24.99
C GLN A 2 40.55 -11.35 24.96
N PRO A 3 39.34 -11.36 24.38
CA PRO A 3 38.47 -10.19 24.39
C PRO A 3 37.85 -10.01 25.77
N THR A 4 38.05 -8.81 26.33
CA THR A 4 37.47 -8.34 27.58
C THR A 4 35.96 -8.19 27.42
N THR A 5 35.19 -9.02 28.13
CA THR A 5 33.73 -8.94 28.18
C THR A 5 33.31 -7.74 29.04
N ARG A 6 32.88 -6.67 28.39
CA ARG A 6 32.16 -5.56 29.05
C ARG A 6 30.84 -6.12 29.61
N ARG A 7 30.77 -6.30 30.93
CA ARG A 7 29.51 -6.58 31.63
C ARG A 7 28.57 -5.39 31.44
N LEU A 8 27.49 -5.62 30.72
CA LEU A 8 26.35 -4.71 30.64
C LEU A 8 25.65 -4.69 32.00
N ILE A 9 25.29 -3.49 32.44
CA ILE A 9 24.64 -3.21 33.72
C ILE A 9 23.25 -3.85 33.67
N SER A 10 23.07 -4.94 34.40
CA SER A 10 21.76 -5.59 34.60
C SER A 10 20.90 -4.72 35.49
N SER A 11 19.74 -4.29 34.99
CA SER A 11 18.74 -3.50 35.73
C SER A 11 17.80 -4.36 36.60
N THR A 12 18.24 -5.55 37.02
CA THR A 12 17.44 -6.48 37.84
C THR A 12 18.09 -6.80 39.19
N SER A 13 18.70 -5.82 39.86
CA SER A 13 19.10 -5.95 41.26
C SER A 13 18.10 -5.25 42.19
N THR A 14 17.08 -5.98 42.62
CA THR A 14 16.28 -5.65 43.81
C THR A 14 17.04 -6.11 45.05
N CYS A 15 18.04 -5.35 45.48
CA CYS A 15 18.65 -5.56 46.79
C CYS A 15 19.37 -4.29 47.27
N LEU A 16 19.00 -3.86 48.49
CA LEU A 16 19.56 -2.77 49.29
C LEU A 16 18.93 -1.37 49.15
N ALA A 17 17.61 -1.28 49.30
CA ALA A 17 17.01 -0.10 49.94
C ALA A 17 16.98 -0.35 51.47
N ARG A 18 17.96 0.19 52.19
CA ARG A 18 18.00 0.17 53.66
C ARG A 18 16.92 1.13 54.17
N ALA A 19 15.86 0.61 54.78
CA ALA A 19 14.84 1.45 55.40
C ALA A 19 15.48 2.34 56.49
N PRO A 20 15.15 3.64 56.57
CA PRO A 20 15.64 4.50 57.63
C PRO A 20 15.11 3.98 58.97
N ARG A 21 16.03 3.66 59.89
CA ARG A 21 15.67 3.37 61.28
C ARG A 21 15.44 4.68 62.01
N GLY A 22 14.23 4.87 62.51
CA GLY A 22 13.92 5.86 63.54
C GLY A 22 12.91 6.92 63.12
N ARG A 23 11.62 6.59 63.24
CA ARG A 23 10.62 7.57 63.67
C ARG A 23 9.70 6.90 64.68
N SER A 24 9.68 7.49 65.87
CA SER A 24 8.91 7.10 67.04
C SER A 24 7.41 7.38 66.85
N GLY A 25 6.58 6.41 67.23
CA GLY A 25 5.15 6.58 67.53
C GLY A 25 4.18 6.25 66.38
N PRO A 26 3.07 5.53 66.64
CA PRO A 26 2.03 5.30 65.65
C PRO A 26 1.18 6.58 65.58
N THR A 27 1.51 7.46 64.64
CA THR A 27 0.50 8.35 64.11
C THR A 27 -0.15 7.57 62.98
N THR A 28 -1.23 6.86 63.31
CA THR A 28 -2.11 6.30 62.27
C THR A 28 -2.73 7.50 61.57
N ASP A 29 -2.21 7.84 60.40
CA ASP A 29 -2.83 8.85 59.56
C ASP A 29 -4.27 8.39 59.31
N GLY A 30 -5.24 9.10 59.90
CA GLY A 30 -6.66 8.72 59.86
C GLY A 30 -7.25 8.74 58.45
N PHE A 31 -6.45 9.07 57.43
CA PHE A 31 -6.79 9.06 56.01
C PHE A 31 -5.98 8.03 55.20
N ASP A 32 -5.16 7.20 55.85
CA ASP A 32 -4.49 6.10 55.17
C ASP A 32 -5.52 5.03 54.76
N MET A 33 -5.69 4.86 53.45
CA MET A 33 -6.66 3.92 52.89
C MET A 33 -6.42 2.48 53.35
N ALA A 34 -5.19 2.15 53.77
CA ALA A 34 -4.85 0.82 54.30
C ALA A 34 -5.49 0.53 55.67
N THR A 35 -5.78 1.57 56.47
CA THR A 35 -6.37 1.45 57.81
C THR A 35 -7.91 1.60 57.82
N MET A 36 -8.47 2.20 56.76
CA MET A 36 -9.91 2.45 56.60
C MET A 36 -10.71 1.25 56.09
N ILE A 37 -10.04 0.19 55.61
CA ILE A 37 -10.70 -1.03 55.13
C ILE A 37 -10.83 -2.00 56.32
N PRO A 38 -12.06 -2.35 56.75
CA PRO A 38 -12.25 -3.26 57.87
C PRO A 38 -11.67 -4.64 57.54
N GLY A 39 -10.69 -5.11 58.31
CA GLY A 39 -10.13 -6.47 58.19
C GLY A 39 -8.62 -6.58 57.93
N THR A 40 -7.89 -5.47 57.82
CA THR A 40 -6.44 -5.46 57.55
C THR A 40 -5.56 -5.31 58.81
N GLY A 41 -6.15 -5.32 60.00
CA GLY A 41 -5.41 -5.23 61.27
C GLY A 41 -4.69 -6.54 61.59
N SER A 42 -3.37 -6.57 61.36
CA SER A 42 -2.27 -7.31 62.03
C SER A 42 -2.53 -8.64 62.80
N GLY A 43 -3.56 -9.42 62.49
CA GLY A 43 -3.86 -10.64 63.25
C GLY A 43 -4.87 -11.62 62.64
N ALA A 44 -5.49 -11.29 61.50
CA ALA A 44 -6.30 -12.23 60.73
C ALA A 44 -5.74 -12.26 59.31
N GLY A 45 -5.47 -13.47 58.80
CA GLY A 45 -4.74 -13.73 57.56
C GLY A 45 -4.96 -12.66 56.50
N GLY A 46 -3.99 -11.75 56.39
CA GLY A 46 -3.91 -10.86 55.25
C GLY A 46 -4.01 -11.74 54.00
N PHE A 47 -4.80 -11.31 53.03
CA PHE A 47 -4.87 -11.96 51.72
C PHE A 47 -3.51 -11.80 50.99
N ASP A 48 -2.43 -12.33 51.58
CA ASP A 48 -1.11 -12.57 51.00
C ASP A 48 -1.15 -13.85 50.14
N PHE A 49 -2.29 -14.13 49.52
CA PHE A 49 -2.34 -15.15 48.49
C PHE A 49 -1.59 -14.58 47.28
N PRO A 50 -0.51 -15.22 46.80
CA PRO A 50 0.12 -14.79 45.58
C PRO A 50 -0.96 -14.75 44.49
N LEU A 51 -1.01 -13.66 43.73
CA LEU A 51 -1.96 -13.47 42.65
C LEU A 51 -2.02 -14.75 41.79
N THR A 52 -3.23 -15.18 41.42
CA THR A 52 -3.38 -16.37 40.58
C THR A 52 -2.63 -16.19 39.25
N ARG A 53 -2.13 -17.29 38.66
CA ARG A 53 -1.37 -17.25 37.39
C ARG A 53 -2.04 -16.42 36.29
N PRO A 54 -3.36 -16.54 36.02
CA PRO A 54 -4.03 -15.70 35.02
C PRO A 54 -3.97 -14.20 35.36
N THR A 55 -4.04 -13.85 36.65
CA THR A 55 -3.95 -12.47 37.13
C THR A 55 -2.54 -11.90 36.94
N ILE A 56 -1.50 -12.71 37.18
CA ILE A 56 -0.11 -12.33 36.91
C ILE A 56 0.11 -12.09 35.41
N LEU A 57 -0.39 -12.97 34.54
CA LEU A 57 -0.28 -12.81 33.08
C LEU A 57 -0.98 -11.52 32.61
N LYS A 58 -2.19 -11.25 33.09
CA LYS A 58 -2.90 -9.98 32.81
C LYS A 58 -2.12 -8.76 33.30
N MET A 59 -1.47 -8.86 34.46
CA MET A 59 -0.63 -7.77 34.97
C MET A 59 0.63 -7.57 34.12
N GLN A 60 1.26 -8.65 33.64
CA GLN A 60 2.42 -8.59 32.73
C GLN A 60 2.04 -7.94 31.40
N GLU A 61 0.90 -8.30 30.83
CA GLU A 61 0.35 -7.66 29.63
C GLU A 61 0.16 -6.15 29.84
N LYS A 62 -0.48 -5.74 30.95
CA LYS A 62 -0.62 -4.32 31.29
C LYS A 62 0.73 -3.61 31.44
N ARG A 63 1.74 -4.27 32.01
CA ARG A 63 3.10 -3.71 32.12
C ARG A 63 3.76 -3.54 30.75
N LEU A 64 3.60 -4.49 29.83
CA LEU A 64 4.07 -4.38 28.45
C LEU A 64 3.37 -3.22 27.73
N PHE A 65 2.05 -3.11 27.88
CA PHE A 65 1.29 -2.01 27.30
C PHE A 65 1.79 -0.63 27.78
N LEU A 66 1.94 -0.45 29.10
CA LEU A 66 2.49 0.78 29.68
C LEU A 66 3.94 1.05 29.25
N HIS A 67 4.72 -0.01 29.01
CA HIS A 67 6.07 0.14 28.47
C HIS A 67 6.05 0.73 27.07
N TYR A 68 5.20 0.24 26.16
CA TYR A 68 5.07 0.80 24.81
C TYR A 68 4.54 2.23 24.81
N LEU A 69 3.55 2.57 25.66
CA LEU A 69 3.09 3.95 25.81
C LEU A 69 4.21 4.89 26.29
N ARG A 70 5.09 4.39 27.16
CA ARG A 70 6.27 5.16 27.61
C ARG A 70 7.28 5.34 26.48
N LEU A 71 7.50 4.32 25.64
CA LEU A 71 8.36 4.43 24.45
C LEU A 71 7.80 5.46 23.46
N GLU A 72 6.49 5.44 23.23
CA GLU A 72 5.80 6.39 22.36
C GLU A 72 5.97 7.82 22.87
N HIS A 73 5.72 8.06 24.15
CA HIS A 73 5.79 9.42 24.69
C HIS A 73 7.22 9.95 24.84
N LEU A 74 8.17 9.09 25.23
CA LEU A 74 9.53 9.53 25.55
C LEU A 74 10.52 9.37 24.39
N GLN A 75 10.50 8.25 23.66
CA GLN A 75 11.55 7.91 22.69
C GLN A 75 11.15 8.20 21.24
N PHE A 76 9.87 8.10 20.87
CA PHE A 76 9.48 8.37 19.48
C PHE A 76 9.70 9.82 19.03
N PRO A 77 9.57 10.85 19.90
CA PRO A 77 9.93 12.22 19.53
C PRO A 77 11.39 12.34 19.09
N ASP A 78 12.30 11.57 19.69
CA ASP A 78 13.73 11.57 19.33
C ASP A 78 13.95 11.00 17.91
N LEU A 79 13.10 10.09 17.45
CA LEU A 79 13.17 9.54 16.09
C LEU A 79 12.86 10.59 15.02
N VAL A 80 12.17 11.68 15.37
CA VAL A 80 11.92 12.80 14.45
C VAL A 80 13.24 13.44 13.99
N ALA A 81 14.27 13.45 14.84
CA ALA A 81 15.59 13.96 14.48
C ALA A 81 16.27 13.14 13.37
N LEU A 82 15.90 11.87 13.20
CA LEU A 82 16.43 10.96 12.16
C LEU A 82 15.60 10.96 10.88
N ARG A 83 14.55 11.79 10.81
CA ARG A 83 13.67 11.89 9.64
C ARG A 83 14.46 12.40 8.43
N ARG A 84 14.28 11.72 7.30
CA ARG A 84 14.77 12.15 5.99
C ARG A 84 13.59 12.43 5.08
N GLU A 85 13.64 13.52 4.32
CA GLU A 85 12.62 13.83 3.32
C GLU A 85 12.71 12.84 2.15
N TYR A 86 11.56 12.38 1.66
CA TYR A 86 11.50 11.52 0.50
C TYR A 86 11.84 12.31 -0.76
N LYS A 87 12.94 11.96 -1.41
CA LYS A 87 13.31 12.48 -2.73
C LYS A 87 12.86 11.47 -3.78
N LYS A 88 11.98 11.91 -4.69
CA LYS A 88 11.53 11.09 -5.82
C LYS A 88 12.75 10.67 -6.66
N PRO A 89 12.80 9.42 -7.15
CA PRO A 89 13.86 8.98 -8.05
C PRO A 89 13.87 9.82 -9.34
N SER A 90 15.08 10.06 -9.85
CA SER A 90 15.31 10.76 -11.13
C SER A 90 14.88 9.90 -12.31
N SER A 91 14.60 10.51 -13.47
CA SER A 91 14.32 9.80 -14.73
C SER A 91 15.45 8.87 -15.18
N LYS A 92 16.68 9.07 -14.70
CA LYS A 92 17.81 8.15 -14.95
C LYS A 92 17.74 6.86 -14.12
N GLN A 93 17.01 6.87 -13.01
CA GLN A 93 16.87 5.73 -12.10
C GLN A 93 15.66 4.88 -12.50
N ILE A 94 15.83 4.16 -13.60
CA ILE A 94 14.74 3.41 -14.25
C ILE A 94 14.53 2.04 -13.60
N VAL A 95 15.61 1.44 -13.10
CA VAL A 95 15.61 0.06 -12.60
C VAL A 95 15.03 -0.03 -11.19
N ARG A 96 14.10 -0.96 -10.99
CA ARG A 96 13.50 -1.25 -9.68
C ARG A 96 14.03 -2.56 -9.14
N VAL A 97 14.71 -2.52 -8.00
CA VAL A 97 15.24 -3.70 -7.32
C VAL A 97 14.39 -4.02 -6.10
N ARG A 98 13.97 -5.29 -5.97
CA ARG A 98 13.23 -5.80 -4.82
C ARG A 98 14.07 -6.84 -4.08
N HIS A 99 14.30 -6.56 -2.80
CA HIS A 99 14.84 -7.49 -1.81
C HIS A 99 13.75 -7.97 -0.86
N GLN A 100 13.89 -9.19 -0.34
CA GLN A 100 12.99 -9.76 0.65
C GLN A 100 13.77 -10.05 1.94
N HIS A 101 13.28 -9.59 3.08
CA HIS A 101 13.92 -9.77 4.38
C HIS A 101 12.89 -10.23 5.42
N TYR A 102 13.28 -11.19 6.28
CA TYR A 102 12.39 -11.85 7.26
C TYR A 102 12.67 -11.43 8.72
N GLN A 103 13.32 -10.27 8.93
CA GLN A 103 13.46 -9.60 10.23
C GLN A 103 13.88 -10.51 11.40
N GLY A 104 15.09 -11.07 11.30
CA GLY A 104 15.71 -11.88 12.37
C GLY A 104 15.65 -13.38 12.13
N GLU A 105 14.81 -13.84 11.19
CA GLU A 105 14.77 -15.26 10.80
C GLU A 105 15.59 -15.52 9.54
N PRO A 106 16.52 -16.50 9.55
CA PRO A 106 17.21 -16.92 8.35
C PRO A 106 16.26 -17.75 7.46
N HIS A 107 15.77 -17.14 6.38
CA HIS A 107 14.88 -17.81 5.42
C HIS A 107 15.56 -17.97 4.05
N PRO A 108 15.51 -19.15 3.40
CA PRO A 108 16.19 -19.38 2.13
C PRO A 108 15.71 -18.45 1.01
N ALA A 109 14.45 -18.03 1.01
CA ALA A 109 13.92 -17.08 0.03
C ALA A 109 14.44 -15.64 0.20
N ALA A 110 15.13 -15.31 1.30
CA ALA A 110 15.71 -13.98 1.51
C ALA A 110 16.84 -13.67 0.51
N ARG A 111 17.48 -14.71 -0.06
CA ARG A 111 18.53 -14.53 -1.06
C ARG A 111 18.01 -14.08 -2.43
N LYS A 112 16.72 -14.27 -2.70
CA LYS A 112 16.11 -13.96 -4.00
C LYS A 112 16.08 -12.45 -4.21
N VAL A 113 16.61 -12.01 -5.34
CA VAL A 113 16.52 -10.61 -5.80
C VAL A 113 15.73 -10.57 -7.10
N THR A 114 14.83 -9.60 -7.21
CA THR A 114 14.05 -9.35 -8.43
C THR A 114 14.33 -7.94 -8.94
N ILE A 115 14.76 -7.84 -10.19
CA ILE A 115 14.92 -6.60 -10.93
C ILE A 115 13.74 -6.47 -11.90
N SER A 116 13.11 -5.30 -11.92
CA SER A 116 12.05 -4.98 -12.87
C SER A 116 12.31 -3.66 -13.56
N VAL A 117 12.01 -3.64 -14.86
CA VAL A 117 12.30 -2.51 -15.75
C VAL A 117 11.19 -2.36 -16.78
N ASN A 118 10.70 -1.14 -16.98
CA ASN A 118 9.75 -0.83 -18.04
C ASN A 118 10.48 -0.63 -19.37
N CYS A 119 9.93 -1.18 -20.45
CA CYS A 119 10.51 -1.05 -21.78
C CYS A 119 10.46 0.39 -22.30
N ASP A 120 9.41 1.14 -21.98
CA ASP A 120 9.26 2.56 -22.37
C ASP A 120 10.36 3.44 -21.78
N ASP A 121 10.68 3.25 -20.49
CA ASP A 121 11.73 4.04 -19.83
C ASP A 121 13.12 3.70 -20.40
N LEU A 122 13.33 2.45 -20.81
CA LEU A 122 14.55 1.98 -21.50
C LEU A 122 14.68 2.51 -22.93
N ALA A 123 13.60 2.96 -23.57
CA ALA A 123 13.62 3.47 -24.94
C ALA A 123 14.69 4.56 -25.14
N SER A 124 14.85 5.43 -24.14
CA SER A 124 15.87 6.48 -24.10
C SER A 124 17.31 5.96 -24.19
N THR A 125 17.56 4.76 -23.66
CA THR A 125 18.89 4.15 -23.57
C THR A 125 19.21 3.28 -24.80
N LEU A 126 18.19 2.70 -25.43
CA LEU A 126 18.31 1.88 -26.63
C LEU A 126 18.28 2.72 -27.92
N GLY A 127 17.54 3.83 -27.95
CA GLY A 127 17.50 4.82 -29.03
C GLY A 127 16.79 4.38 -30.32
N SER A 128 16.88 3.11 -30.70
CA SER A 128 16.26 2.54 -31.90
C SER A 128 15.03 1.70 -31.57
N GLU A 129 13.96 1.83 -32.37
CA GLU A 129 12.74 1.01 -32.26
C GLU A 129 13.03 -0.47 -32.54
N GLN A 130 13.93 -0.76 -33.49
CA GLN A 130 14.37 -2.12 -33.80
C GLN A 130 15.08 -2.77 -32.60
N ALA A 131 15.91 -1.98 -31.89
CA ALA A 131 16.57 -2.45 -30.68
C ALA A 131 15.56 -2.74 -29.56
N GLN A 132 14.53 -1.92 -29.40
CA GLN A 132 13.47 -2.15 -28.42
C GLN A 132 12.67 -3.41 -28.74
N HIS A 133 12.34 -3.63 -30.02
CA HIS A 133 11.68 -4.84 -30.47
C HIS A 133 12.53 -6.08 -30.19
N LYS A 134 13.82 -6.04 -30.58
CA LYS A 134 14.79 -7.12 -30.30
C LYS A 134 14.94 -7.37 -28.79
N PHE A 135 15.00 -6.33 -27.97
CA PHE A 135 15.05 -6.46 -26.50
C PHE A 135 13.83 -7.22 -25.95
N LYS A 136 12.63 -6.89 -26.42
CA LYS A 136 11.39 -7.59 -26.03
C LYS A 136 11.42 -9.07 -26.47
N LEU A 137 11.95 -9.35 -27.65
CA LEU A 137 12.16 -10.73 -28.13
C LEU A 137 13.17 -11.51 -27.25
N LEU A 138 14.33 -10.92 -26.93
CA LEU A 138 15.35 -11.53 -26.08
C LEU A 138 14.85 -11.80 -24.65
N ALA A 139 13.96 -10.95 -24.14
CA ALA A 139 13.33 -11.15 -22.84
C ALA A 139 12.39 -12.37 -22.83
N GLY A 140 11.72 -12.65 -23.95
CA GLY A 140 10.83 -13.80 -24.14
C GLY A 140 9.72 -13.84 -23.08
N PRO A 141 9.56 -14.94 -22.31
CA PRO A 141 8.47 -15.08 -21.34
C PRO A 141 8.59 -14.16 -20.11
N ARG A 142 9.75 -13.49 -19.94
CA ARG A 142 10.00 -12.53 -18.85
C ARG A 142 9.40 -11.17 -19.12
N TRP A 143 9.14 -10.84 -20.38
CA TRP A 143 8.40 -9.66 -20.77
C TRP A 143 6.91 -9.84 -20.48
N ASP A 144 6.29 -8.79 -19.94
CA ASP A 144 4.85 -8.71 -19.70
C ASP A 144 4.22 -7.74 -20.68
N ALA A 145 3.44 -8.27 -21.61
CA ALA A 145 2.77 -7.49 -22.65
C ALA A 145 1.69 -6.53 -22.11
N THR A 146 1.21 -6.73 -20.88
CA THR A 146 0.16 -5.86 -20.30
C THR A 146 0.70 -4.56 -19.73
N ASN A 147 1.85 -4.63 -19.04
CA ASN A 147 2.46 -3.49 -18.36
C ASN A 147 3.73 -2.99 -19.08
N ASP A 148 4.08 -3.61 -20.20
CA ASP A 148 5.34 -3.44 -20.93
C ASP A 148 6.58 -3.46 -20.02
N GLU A 149 6.62 -4.44 -19.11
CA GLU A 149 7.65 -4.57 -18.07
C GLU A 149 8.41 -5.89 -18.21
N VAL A 150 9.74 -5.86 -18.12
CA VAL A 150 10.60 -7.04 -18.06
C VAL A 150 10.99 -7.32 -16.61
N LYS A 151 10.74 -8.54 -16.16
CA LYS A 151 11.07 -9.00 -14.79
C LYS A 151 12.14 -10.08 -14.81
N LEU A 152 13.26 -9.82 -14.15
CA LEU A 152 14.38 -10.73 -13.96
C LEU A 152 14.48 -11.07 -12.47
N SER A 153 14.62 -12.34 -12.13
CA SER A 153 14.87 -12.74 -10.74
C SER A 153 15.92 -13.83 -10.66
N CYS A 154 16.77 -13.75 -9.63
CA CYS A 154 17.81 -14.73 -9.37
C CYS A 154 17.80 -15.14 -7.90
N GLU A 155 18.01 -16.44 -7.67
CA GLU A 155 18.10 -17.08 -6.36
C GLU A 155 19.20 -18.16 -6.31
N LEU A 156 20.09 -18.15 -7.32
CA LEU A 156 21.11 -19.17 -7.56
C LEU A 156 22.28 -19.07 -6.57
N PHE A 157 22.68 -17.84 -6.23
CA PHE A 157 23.83 -17.57 -5.38
C PHE A 157 23.44 -17.48 -3.90
N PRO A 158 24.39 -17.77 -2.98
CA PRO A 158 24.11 -17.77 -1.55
C PRO A 158 23.81 -16.38 -0.98
N THR A 159 24.47 -15.33 -1.48
CA THR A 159 24.25 -13.96 -1.01
C THR A 159 23.32 -13.18 -1.95
N PRO A 160 22.44 -12.32 -1.41
CA PRO A 160 21.54 -11.51 -2.23
C PRO A 160 22.31 -10.53 -3.13
N GLU A 161 23.47 -10.03 -2.68
CA GLU A 161 24.32 -9.12 -3.45
C GLU A 161 24.87 -9.78 -4.72
N MET A 162 25.26 -11.06 -4.65
CA MET A 162 25.68 -11.82 -5.84
C MET A 162 24.51 -12.03 -6.81
N ASN A 163 23.32 -12.31 -6.29
CA ASN A 163 22.10 -12.46 -7.11
C ASN A 163 21.72 -11.13 -7.79
N GLU A 164 21.84 -10.00 -7.10
CA GLU A 164 21.62 -8.67 -7.66
C GLU A 164 22.61 -8.37 -8.79
N ARG A 165 23.91 -8.60 -8.54
CA ARG A 165 24.96 -8.39 -9.53
C ARG A 165 24.75 -9.25 -10.77
N TRP A 166 24.35 -10.51 -10.60
CA TRP A 166 24.03 -11.36 -11.75
C TRP A 166 22.85 -10.80 -12.56
N CYS A 167 21.80 -10.31 -11.88
CA CYS A 167 20.66 -9.71 -12.57
C CYS A 167 21.06 -8.44 -13.33
N SER A 168 21.94 -7.60 -12.76
CA SER A 168 22.43 -6.39 -13.44
C SER A 168 23.29 -6.73 -14.65
N GLU A 169 24.26 -7.64 -14.50
CA GLU A 169 25.12 -8.07 -15.62
C GLU A 169 24.31 -8.74 -16.74
N THR A 170 23.25 -9.48 -16.40
CA THR A 170 22.35 -10.10 -17.38
C THR A 170 21.53 -9.06 -18.13
N LEU A 171 21.03 -8.05 -17.43
CA LEU A 171 20.32 -6.92 -18.03
C LEU A 171 21.25 -6.15 -18.99
N ASP A 172 22.48 -5.85 -18.57
CA ASP A 172 23.46 -5.15 -19.40
C ASP A 172 23.80 -5.95 -20.67
N LYS A 173 23.95 -7.29 -20.55
CA LYS A 173 24.13 -8.17 -21.71
C LYS A 173 22.92 -8.11 -22.65
N MET A 174 21.69 -8.17 -22.11
CA MET A 174 20.49 -8.04 -22.94
C MET A 174 20.43 -6.70 -23.67
N ILE A 175 20.84 -5.60 -23.03
CA ILE A 175 20.92 -4.28 -23.68
C ILE A 175 22.00 -4.25 -24.76
N ALA A 176 23.17 -4.84 -24.50
CA ALA A 176 24.26 -4.91 -25.48
C ALA A 176 23.82 -5.69 -26.73
N GLU A 177 23.22 -6.86 -26.57
CA GLU A 177 22.70 -7.69 -27.66
C GLU A 177 21.55 -7.01 -28.41
N ALA A 178 20.69 -6.26 -27.70
CA ALA A 178 19.62 -5.48 -28.33
C ALA A 178 20.16 -4.31 -29.18
N LYS A 179 21.30 -3.72 -28.78
CA LYS A 179 21.97 -2.66 -29.53
C LYS A 179 22.79 -3.17 -30.71
N ASP A 180 23.13 -4.46 -30.75
CA ASP A 180 23.73 -5.05 -31.92
C ASP A 180 22.66 -5.27 -33.01
N LEU A 181 22.75 -4.49 -34.08
CA LEU A 181 21.83 -4.54 -35.23
C LEU A 181 22.34 -5.45 -36.36
N SER A 182 23.38 -6.26 -36.12
CA SER A 182 23.83 -7.29 -37.08
C SER A 182 22.68 -8.22 -37.50
N ASP A 183 21.86 -8.62 -36.53
CA ASP A 183 20.57 -9.30 -36.73
C ASP A 183 19.46 -8.54 -35.99
N PRO A 184 18.63 -7.75 -36.69
CA PRO A 184 17.58 -6.93 -36.07
C PRO A 184 16.31 -7.73 -35.68
N MET A 185 16.19 -9.01 -36.07
CA MET A 185 15.03 -9.87 -35.76
C MET A 185 13.66 -9.22 -36.04
N SER A 186 13.56 -8.42 -37.12
CA SER A 186 12.34 -7.69 -37.49
C SER A 186 11.26 -8.57 -38.11
N ASP A 187 11.63 -9.76 -38.57
CA ASP A 187 10.76 -10.77 -39.15
C ASP A 187 9.96 -11.55 -38.09
N ILE A 188 10.45 -11.60 -36.85
CA ILE A 188 9.83 -12.36 -35.75
C ILE A 188 8.82 -11.48 -35.00
N PRO A 189 7.53 -11.83 -34.96
CA PRO A 189 6.55 -11.08 -34.16
C PRO A 189 6.74 -11.32 -32.65
N LEU A 190 6.40 -10.31 -31.84
CA LEU A 190 6.36 -10.44 -30.38
C LEU A 190 5.32 -11.49 -29.95
N ASP A 191 5.70 -12.38 -29.03
CA ASP A 191 4.82 -13.43 -28.51
C ASP A 191 4.09 -13.00 -27.22
N PRO A 192 2.77 -12.72 -27.25
CA PRO A 192 2.00 -12.39 -26.06
C PRO A 192 1.50 -13.63 -25.28
N ARG A 193 1.66 -14.85 -25.80
CA ARG A 193 1.04 -16.07 -25.23
C ARG A 193 1.41 -16.32 -23.77
N PRO A 194 2.66 -16.13 -23.29
CA PRO A 194 2.99 -16.31 -21.88
C PRO A 194 2.19 -15.37 -20.98
N THR A 195 2.00 -14.13 -21.42
CA THR A 195 1.21 -13.12 -20.70
C THR A 195 -0.28 -13.47 -20.69
N LEU A 196 -0.85 -13.82 -21.85
CA LEU A 196 -2.24 -14.24 -21.95
C LEU A 196 -2.54 -15.49 -21.10
N SER A 197 -1.62 -16.45 -21.05
CA SER A 197 -1.76 -17.65 -20.23
C SER A 197 -1.77 -17.33 -18.72
N ARG A 198 -0.95 -16.37 -18.28
CA ARG A 198 -0.94 -15.87 -16.89
C ARG A 198 -2.23 -15.14 -16.56
N LEU A 199 -2.73 -14.30 -17.47
CA LEU A 199 -4.00 -13.60 -17.30
C LEU A 199 -5.17 -14.59 -17.16
N ALA A 200 -5.27 -15.56 -18.07
CA ALA A 200 -6.31 -16.59 -18.02
C ALA A 200 -6.27 -17.39 -16.70
N LYS A 201 -5.07 -17.76 -16.22
CA LYS A 201 -4.89 -18.46 -14.94
C LYS A 201 -5.15 -17.60 -13.72
N SER A 202 -4.94 -16.29 -13.82
CA SER A 202 -5.05 -15.39 -12.67
C SER A 202 -6.48 -15.23 -12.15
N GLY A 203 -7.50 -15.64 -12.93
CA GLY A 203 -8.91 -15.42 -12.59
C GLY A 203 -9.30 -13.95 -12.50
N LYS A 204 -8.39 -13.03 -12.87
CA LYS A 204 -8.66 -11.60 -12.96
C LYS A 204 -9.51 -11.36 -14.20
N HIS A 205 -10.81 -11.52 -14.05
CA HIS A 205 -11.77 -10.96 -14.98
C HIS A 205 -11.62 -9.44 -15.00
N LYS A 206 -12.01 -8.77 -16.09
CA LYS A 206 -12.09 -7.31 -16.13
C LYS A 206 -12.98 -6.87 -14.97
N ILE A 207 -12.37 -6.35 -13.91
CA ILE A 207 -13.09 -5.79 -12.77
C ILE A 207 -13.72 -4.52 -13.30
N VAL A 208 -15.06 -4.46 -13.29
CA VAL A 208 -15.79 -3.28 -13.74
C VAL A 208 -15.38 -2.11 -12.83
N THR A 209 -14.67 -1.16 -13.42
CA THR A 209 -14.20 0.05 -12.76
C THR A 209 -15.19 1.19 -12.99
N LEU A 210 -15.06 2.28 -12.24
CA LEU A 210 -15.86 3.49 -12.48
C LEU A 210 -15.65 4.08 -13.88
N SER A 211 -14.52 3.80 -14.54
CA SER A 211 -14.30 4.18 -15.95
C SER A 211 -15.11 3.36 -16.95
N ASP A 212 -15.51 2.14 -16.58
CA ASP A 212 -16.41 1.31 -17.38
C ASP A 212 -17.87 1.71 -17.21
N PHE A 213 -18.17 2.59 -16.23
CA PHE A 213 -19.51 3.11 -16.03
C PHE A 213 -19.91 3.99 -17.23
N PRO A 214 -21.03 3.69 -17.92
CA PRO A 214 -21.47 4.45 -19.07
C PRO A 214 -21.64 5.93 -18.72
N LYS A 215 -20.90 6.80 -19.42
CA LYS A 215 -20.97 8.25 -19.18
C LYS A 215 -22.36 8.83 -19.46
N GLU A 216 -23.11 8.18 -20.35
CA GLU A 216 -24.51 8.49 -20.65
C GLU A 216 -25.46 8.30 -19.45
N TRP A 217 -25.12 7.43 -18.50
CA TRP A 217 -25.91 7.22 -17.28
C TRP A 217 -25.57 8.24 -16.20
N LEU A 218 -24.48 9.00 -16.37
CA LEU A 218 -24.24 10.14 -15.51
C LEU A 218 -25.33 11.16 -15.82
N PRO A 219 -26.02 11.69 -14.81
CA PRO A 219 -27.00 12.73 -15.03
C PRO A 219 -26.30 13.87 -15.79
N SER A 220 -26.89 14.28 -16.92
CA SER A 220 -26.45 15.45 -17.66
C SER A 220 -26.22 16.56 -16.64
N SER A 221 -25.00 17.06 -16.57
CA SER A 221 -24.53 17.91 -15.47
C SER A 221 -25.29 19.23 -15.47
N ASN A 222 -26.53 19.22 -15.01
CA ASN A 222 -27.22 20.38 -14.55
C ASN A 222 -26.53 20.67 -13.23
N LYS A 223 -25.42 21.42 -13.32
CA LYS A 223 -24.78 22.05 -12.18
C LYS A 223 -25.92 22.78 -11.49
N ARG A 224 -26.54 22.14 -10.49
CA ARG A 224 -27.49 22.80 -9.61
C ARG A 224 -26.63 23.86 -8.97
N SER A 225 -26.67 25.06 -9.56
CA SER A 225 -26.12 26.24 -8.95
C SER A 225 -26.73 26.25 -7.56
N THR A 226 -25.88 26.05 -6.57
CA THR A 226 -26.23 26.04 -5.16
C THR A 226 -26.60 27.47 -4.76
N THR A 227 -27.64 28.02 -5.37
CA THR A 227 -28.45 29.07 -4.76
C THR A 227 -29.52 28.34 -3.97
N ARG A 228 -29.20 28.02 -2.71
CA ARG A 228 -30.23 27.69 -1.71
C ARG A 228 -31.14 28.92 -1.58
N LYS A 229 -32.16 29.01 -2.43
CA LYS A 229 -33.35 29.81 -2.12
C LYS A 229 -34.13 29.00 -1.10
N VAL A 230 -34.10 29.45 0.15
CA VAL A 230 -34.93 28.91 1.24
C VAL A 230 -36.40 29.07 0.82
N PRO A 231 -37.20 28.00 0.70
CA PRO A 231 -38.61 28.15 0.40
C PRO A 231 -39.34 28.61 1.66
N ALA A 232 -40.00 29.76 1.56
CA ALA A 232 -40.97 30.22 2.53
C ALA A 232 -42.12 29.21 2.61
N THR A 233 -42.46 28.85 3.85
CA THR A 233 -43.64 28.10 4.28
C THR A 233 -44.92 28.59 3.58
N LYS A 234 -45.66 27.65 2.96
CA LYS A 234 -47.10 27.72 2.83
C LYS A 234 -47.70 26.36 3.20
N GLU A 235 -48.33 26.33 4.35
CA GLU A 235 -49.29 25.31 4.77
C GLU A 235 -50.64 25.52 4.07
N SER A 236 -51.48 24.47 4.13
CA SER A 236 -52.91 24.40 3.79
C SER A 236 -53.21 24.29 2.28
N GLU A 237 -54.04 23.37 1.78
CA GLU A 237 -55.17 22.65 2.37
C GLU A 237 -55.34 21.24 1.79
N SER A 238 -55.87 20.38 2.65
CA SER A 238 -56.44 19.06 2.40
C SER A 238 -57.91 19.16 1.98
N THR A 239 -58.34 18.39 0.98
CA THR A 239 -59.64 17.67 0.85
C THR A 239 -59.76 17.15 -0.58
N GLY A 240 -60.21 15.94 -0.90
CA GLY A 240 -60.72 14.80 -0.15
C GLY A 240 -61.12 13.68 -1.13
N THR A 241 -61.00 12.43 -0.66
CA THR A 241 -61.92 11.29 -0.84
C THR A 241 -62.52 11.01 -2.23
N THR A 242 -62.36 9.80 -2.79
CA THR A 242 -63.25 8.63 -2.60
C THR A 242 -63.03 7.54 -3.68
N THR A 243 -63.14 6.30 -3.24
CA THR A 243 -63.65 5.09 -3.93
C THR A 243 -62.76 4.28 -4.89
N SER A 244 -62.53 3.05 -4.42
CA SER A 244 -62.30 1.79 -5.13
C SER A 244 -63.02 1.63 -6.48
N SER A 245 -62.36 0.98 -7.45
CA SER A 245 -62.73 -0.39 -7.86
C SER A 245 -61.73 -0.97 -8.85
N ALA A 246 -61.53 -2.28 -8.75
CA ALA A 246 -60.74 -3.12 -9.62
C ALA A 246 -61.18 -3.10 -11.10
N GLY A 247 -60.25 -3.45 -11.99
CA GLY A 247 -60.50 -3.72 -13.39
C GLY A 247 -59.24 -4.20 -14.10
N GLU A 248 -58.98 -5.51 -14.04
CA GLU A 248 -58.10 -6.22 -14.97
C GLU A 248 -58.59 -6.05 -16.42
N GLY A 249 -57.64 -5.96 -17.35
CA GLY A 249 -57.93 -5.93 -18.78
C GLY A 249 -56.74 -5.54 -19.65
N THR A 250 -55.75 -6.43 -19.77
CA THR A 250 -54.92 -6.58 -20.99
C THR A 250 -55.82 -7.12 -22.14
N PRO A 251 -55.41 -7.16 -23.44
CA PRO A 251 -54.19 -6.66 -24.08
C PRO A 251 -54.38 -6.02 -25.48
N ALA A 252 -53.24 -5.65 -26.06
CA ALA A 252 -52.91 -5.68 -27.49
C ALA A 252 -53.42 -4.54 -28.39
N THR A 253 -52.48 -3.76 -28.94
CA THR A 253 -52.31 -3.69 -30.40
C THR A 253 -50.85 -3.37 -30.74
N GLU A 254 -50.28 -4.24 -31.55
CA GLU A 254 -48.98 -4.10 -32.22
C GLU A 254 -49.06 -2.98 -33.26
N ALA A 255 -47.98 -2.20 -33.38
CA ALA A 255 -47.67 -1.51 -34.64
C ALA A 255 -46.16 -1.41 -34.80
N HIS A 256 -45.64 -2.29 -35.64
CA HIS A 256 -44.33 -2.19 -36.26
C HIS A 256 -44.22 -0.91 -37.11
N ALA A 257 -43.06 -0.25 -37.03
CA ALA A 257 -42.50 0.48 -38.17
C ALA A 257 -40.97 0.34 -38.14
N VAL A 258 -40.51 -0.50 -39.05
CA VAL A 258 -39.12 -0.59 -39.55
C VAL A 258 -38.86 0.63 -40.43
N VAL A 259 -37.64 1.19 -40.39
CA VAL A 259 -36.76 1.60 -41.52
C VAL A 259 -35.65 2.49 -40.89
N ASP A 260 -34.42 2.05 -40.66
CA ASP A 260 -33.30 1.72 -41.56
C ASP A 260 -32.42 2.92 -41.97
N VAL A 261 -31.11 2.63 -42.07
CA VAL A 261 -30.04 3.35 -42.78
C VAL A 261 -29.30 4.51 -42.07
N GLN A 262 -28.09 4.15 -41.62
CA GLN A 262 -26.77 4.77 -41.85
C GLN A 262 -26.65 6.30 -41.98
N ASP A 263 -25.72 6.88 -41.20
CA ASP A 263 -24.74 7.82 -41.76
C ASP A 263 -23.48 7.95 -40.87
N LEU A 264 -22.35 7.51 -41.42
CA LEU A 264 -20.99 7.96 -41.10
C LEU A 264 -20.58 8.91 -42.24
N PRO A 265 -19.93 10.05 -41.95
CA PRO A 265 -18.50 10.20 -42.27
C PRO A 265 -17.73 10.98 -41.18
N SER A 266 -16.53 10.55 -40.78
CA SER A 266 -15.20 10.87 -41.37
C SER A 266 -14.69 12.30 -41.13
N ALA A 267 -13.38 12.36 -40.85
CA ALA A 267 -12.44 13.47 -40.94
C ALA A 267 -12.35 14.48 -39.76
N GLY A 268 -11.28 14.28 -38.95
CA GLY A 268 -10.09 15.13 -39.01
C GLY A 268 -10.17 16.56 -38.47
N VAL A 269 -9.20 16.92 -37.64
CA VAL A 269 -8.32 18.12 -37.76
C VAL A 269 -7.69 18.38 -36.38
N GLY A 270 -6.37 18.27 -36.31
CA GLY A 270 -5.59 18.70 -35.16
C GLY A 270 -5.52 20.22 -35.06
N LYS A 271 -5.22 20.71 -33.86
CA LYS A 271 -4.61 22.03 -33.70
C LYS A 271 -3.65 22.03 -32.52
N GLN A 272 -2.42 22.35 -32.87
CA GLN A 272 -1.31 22.74 -32.00
C GLN A 272 -1.68 23.99 -31.19
N GLY A 273 -1.10 24.10 -30.00
CA GLY A 273 -1.11 25.31 -29.19
C GLY A 273 0.13 25.35 -28.31
N GLY A 274 1.24 25.80 -28.89
CA GLY A 274 2.44 26.18 -28.15
C GLY A 274 2.23 27.48 -27.40
N ALA A 275 2.89 27.61 -26.24
CA ALA A 275 3.13 28.87 -25.58
C ALA A 275 4.60 28.88 -25.13
N GLU A 276 5.43 29.53 -25.95
CA GLU A 276 6.73 30.05 -25.56
C GLU A 276 6.51 31.25 -24.61
N ILE A 277 7.28 31.31 -23.52
CA ILE A 277 7.58 32.57 -22.84
C ILE A 277 9.10 32.64 -22.68
N SER A 278 9.65 33.73 -23.20
CA SER A 278 11.06 34.07 -23.26
C SER A 278 11.55 34.76 -21.98
N ALA A 279 12.82 34.46 -21.67
CA ALA A 279 13.85 35.15 -20.90
C ALA A 279 13.56 36.44 -20.11
N ARG A 280 14.18 36.52 -18.92
CA ARG A 280 14.98 37.69 -18.50
C ARG A 280 15.99 37.36 -17.40
N GLU A 281 17.10 38.09 -17.47
CA GLU A 281 18.39 37.96 -16.79
C GLU A 281 18.36 38.17 -15.26
N ALA A 282 19.14 37.37 -14.54
CA ALA A 282 20.26 37.75 -13.64
C ALA A 282 20.74 36.52 -12.87
#